data_AF-K2F6S3-F1
#
_entry.id   AF-K2F6S3-F1
#
_cell.length_a   1.000
_cell.length_b   1.000
_cell.length_c   1.000
_cell.angle_alpha   90.00
_cell.angle_beta   90.00
_cell.angle_gamma   90.00
#
_symmetry.space_group_name_H-M   'P 1'
#
loop_
_entity.id
_entity.type
_entity.pdbx_description
1 polymer ?
#
loop_
_entity_poly.entity_id
_entity_poly.type
_entity_poly.pdbx_seq_one_letter_code
_entity_poly.pdbx_strand_id
1 'polypeptide(L)'
;MSALNLSKSERIDVRASSAVKQLLQEAARACHKNVSEFLLDAGVIAANQALADRRHFTLNEDQWQAFQVALDRPVQAKPRLSKLLHEPGVLG
;
A
#
# COMPACT_ATOMS: atom_id res chain seq x y z
N MET A 1 20.02 -1.87 -8.08
CA MET A 1 19.02 -2.71 -8.76
C MET A 1 17.88 -1.80 -9.18
N SER A 2 17.89 -1.36 -10.44
CA SER A 2 16.87 -0.45 -10.97
C SER A 2 15.53 -1.15 -10.94
N ALA A 3 14.54 -0.58 -10.25
CA ALA A 3 13.16 -1.01 -10.38
C ALA A 3 12.81 -0.94 -11.87
N LEU A 4 12.45 -2.09 -12.45
CA LEU A 4 11.93 -2.16 -13.80
C LEU A 4 10.75 -1.20 -13.86
N ASN A 5 10.90 -0.09 -14.59
CA ASN A 5 9.77 0.75 -14.99
C ASN A 5 8.94 -0.09 -15.96
N LEU A 6 8.12 -1.00 -15.43
CA LEU A 6 7.05 -1.62 -16.22
C LEU A 6 6.20 -0.46 -16.72
N SER A 7 6.10 -0.35 -18.04
CA SER A 7 5.17 0.57 -18.66
C SER A 7 3.77 0.30 -18.11
N LYS A 8 3.02 1.37 -17.79
CA LYS A 8 1.62 1.27 -17.37
C LYS A 8 0.79 0.72 -18.54
N SER A 9 0.73 -0.60 -18.69
CA SER A 9 0.07 -1.29 -19.82
C SER A 9 -1.43 -1.43 -19.61
N GLU A 10 -1.85 -1.57 -18.36
CA GLU A 10 -3.24 -1.85 -18.01
C GLU A 10 -4.10 -0.58 -18.00
N ARG A 11 -5.32 -0.70 -18.53
CA ARG A 11 -6.31 0.39 -18.58
C ARG A 11 -7.43 0.16 -17.58
N ILE A 12 -7.87 1.24 -16.94
CA ILE A 12 -9.03 1.26 -16.04
C ILE A 12 -10.03 2.25 -16.61
N ASP A 13 -11.18 1.75 -17.08
CA ASP A 13 -12.27 2.57 -17.61
C ASP A 13 -13.32 2.82 -16.50
N VAL A 14 -13.57 4.09 -16.18
CA VAL A 14 -14.50 4.51 -15.12
C VAL A 14 -15.58 5.43 -15.70
N ARG A 15 -16.84 5.15 -15.37
CA ARG A 15 -17.97 6.02 -15.70
C ARG A 15 -18.27 6.95 -14.53
N ALA A 16 -18.52 8.22 -14.83
CA ALA A 16 -18.86 9.24 -13.85
C ALA A 16 -19.91 10.20 -14.42
N SER A 17 -20.71 10.80 -13.55
CA SER A 17 -21.59 11.92 -13.94
C SER A 17 -20.75 13.18 -14.24
N SER A 18 -21.36 14.16 -14.91
CA SER A 18 -20.69 15.43 -15.22
C SER A 18 -20.19 16.13 -13.95
N ALA A 19 -21.01 16.17 -12.90
CA ALA A 19 -20.66 16.78 -11.62
C ALA A 19 -19.46 16.09 -10.96
N VAL A 20 -19.43 14.76 -10.96
CA VAL A 20 -18.29 13.99 -10.40
C VAL A 20 -17.02 14.25 -11.21
N LYS A 21 -17.12 14.31 -12.55
CA LYS A 21 -15.97 14.61 -13.41
C LYS A 21 -15.41 16.02 -13.14
N GLN A 22 -16.26 17.02 -12.95
CA GLN A 22 -15.83 18.38 -12.62
C GLN A 22 -15.12 18.44 -11.27
N LEU A 23 -15.69 17.81 -10.24
CA LEU A 23 -15.07 17.72 -8.92
C LEU A 23 -13.66 17.09 -8.97
N LEU A 24 -13.52 15.97 -9.69
CA LEU A 24 -12.23 15.30 -9.86
C LEU A 24 -11.22 16.16 -10.64
N GLN A 25 -11.67 16.95 -11.62
CA GLN A 25 -10.82 17.87 -12.36
C GLN A 25 -10.31 19.02 -11.49
N GLU A 26 -11.19 19.60 -10.66
CA GLU A 26 -10.83 20.65 -9.72
C GLU A 26 -9.82 20.15 -8.67
N ALA A 27 -10.08 18.97 -8.09
CA ALA A 27 -9.16 18.34 -7.14
C ALA A 27 -7.80 18.04 -7.78
N ALA A 28 -7.77 17.47 -8.99
CA ALA A 28 -6.53 17.21 -9.70
C ALA A 28 -5.72 18.49 -9.96
N ARG A 29 -6.40 19.58 -10.37
CA ARG A 29 -5.77 20.90 -10.57
C ARG A 29 -5.19 21.46 -9.27
N ALA A 30 -5.92 21.38 -8.16
CA ALA A 30 -5.46 21.82 -6.85
C ALA A 30 -4.22 21.04 -6.37
N CYS A 31 -4.08 19.78 -6.79
CA CYS A 31 -2.92 18.94 -6.50
C CYS A 31 -1.80 19.03 -7.56
N HIS A 32 -1.91 19.92 -8.56
CA HIS A 32 -0.97 20.03 -9.68
C HIS A 32 -0.77 18.72 -10.47
N LYS A 33 -1.83 17.91 -10.60
CA LYS A 33 -1.83 16.62 -11.29
C LYS A 33 -2.84 16.61 -12.43
N ASN A 34 -2.65 15.72 -13.38
CA ASN A 34 -3.73 15.39 -14.33
C ASN A 34 -4.78 14.49 -13.66
N VAL A 35 -5.97 14.39 -14.25
CA VAL A 35 -7.10 13.63 -13.67
C VAL A 35 -6.75 12.14 -13.51
N SER A 36 -6.05 11.56 -14.47
CA SER A 36 -5.68 10.13 -14.42
C SER A 36 -4.67 9.86 -13.31
N GLU A 37 -3.69 10.74 -13.11
CA GLU A 37 -2.70 10.64 -12.05
C GLU A 37 -3.33 10.83 -10.68
N PHE A 38 -4.19 11.85 -10.53
CA PHE A 38 -4.94 12.06 -9.30
C PHE A 38 -5.80 10.84 -8.92
N LEU A 39 -6.54 10.29 -9.89
CA LEU A 39 -7.38 9.11 -9.67
C LEU A 39 -6.57 7.86 -9.35
N LEU A 40 -5.44 7.65 -10.04
CA LEU A 40 -4.58 6.50 -9.79
C LEU A 40 -3.98 6.58 -8.38
N ASP A 41 -3.46 7.73 -7.99
CA ASP A 41 -2.87 7.92 -6.67
C ASP A 41 -3.91 7.74 -5.55
N ALA A 42 -5.07 8.38 -5.70
CA ALA A 42 -6.17 8.24 -4.74
C ALA A 42 -6.67 6.78 -4.69
N GLY A 43 -6.75 6.10 -5.83
CA GLY A 43 -7.13 4.71 -5.94
C GLY A 43 -6.13 3.77 -5.26
N VAL A 44 -4.82 4.00 -5.41
CA VAL A 44 -3.76 3.24 -4.73
C VAL A 44 -3.84 3.43 -3.22
N ILE A 45 -4.03 4.66 -2.74
CA ILE A 45 -4.19 4.95 -1.31
C ILE A 45 -5.42 4.20 -0.75
N ALA A 46 -6.56 4.34 -1.41
CA ALA A 46 -7.79 3.67 -0.99
C ALA A 46 -7.67 2.14 -1.04
N ALA A 47 -7.01 1.59 -2.05
CA ALA A 47 -6.76 0.15 -2.16
C ALA A 47 -5.86 -0.35 -1.03
N ASN A 48 -4.77 0.36 -0.73
CA ASN A 48 -3.88 0.01 0.38
C ASN A 48 -4.61 0.08 1.73
N GLN A 49 -5.44 1.10 1.96
CA GLN A 49 -6.24 1.19 3.17
C GLN A 49 -7.22 0.01 3.29
N ALA A 50 -7.96 -0.28 2.23
CA ALA A 50 -8.90 -1.40 2.21
C ALA A 50 -8.21 -2.77 2.44
N LEU A 51 -6.99 -2.93 1.93
CA LEU A 51 -6.17 -4.13 2.17
C LEU A 51 -5.57 -4.15 3.58
N ALA A 52 -5.19 -3.00 4.15
CA ALA A 52 -4.69 -2.90 5.52
C ALA A 52 -5.80 -3.16 6.56
N ASP A 53 -7.02 -2.72 6.27
CA ASP A 53 -8.21 -2.99 7.08
C ASP A 53 -8.63 -4.47 7.02
N ARG A 54 -7.99 -5.28 6.16
CA ARG A 54 -8.26 -6.71 6.05
C ARG A 54 -7.79 -7.43 7.32
N ARG A 55 -8.75 -7.85 8.14
CA ARG A 55 -8.52 -8.59 9.39
C ARG A 55 -8.23 -10.08 9.19
N HIS A 56 -8.45 -10.61 7.99
CA HIS A 56 -8.33 -12.03 7.68
C HIS A 56 -7.24 -12.28 6.63
N PHE A 57 -6.16 -12.94 7.06
CA PHE A 57 -5.09 -13.42 6.21
C PHE A 57 -5.36 -14.88 5.85
N THR A 58 -5.53 -15.17 4.56
CA THR A 58 -5.65 -16.54 4.06
C THR A 58 -4.27 -17.00 3.63
N LEU A 59 -3.76 -18.04 4.27
CA LEU A 59 -2.48 -18.66 3.94
C LEU A 59 -2.75 -19.96 3.19
N ASN A 60 -1.93 -20.25 2.18
CA ASN A 60 -1.87 -21.60 1.61
C ASN A 60 -1.08 -22.54 2.55
N GLU A 61 -1.07 -23.84 2.26
CA GLU A 61 -0.47 -24.86 3.14
C GLU A 61 1.01 -24.54 3.47
N ASP A 62 1.81 -24.21 2.46
CA ASP A 62 3.24 -23.90 2.64
C ASP A 62 3.45 -22.68 3.52
N GLN A 63 2.64 -21.63 3.32
CA GLN A 63 2.68 -20.41 4.13
C GLN A 63 2.21 -20.66 5.55
N TRP A 64 1.20 -21.52 5.74
CA TRP A 64 0.70 -21.92 7.05
C TRP A 64 1.77 -22.68 7.84
N GLN A 65 2.42 -23.66 7.22
CA GLN A 65 3.51 -24.41 7.84
C GLN A 65 4.68 -23.49 8.23
N ALA A 66 5.09 -22.58 7.33
CA ALA A 66 6.14 -21.62 7.62
C ALA A 66 5.76 -20.68 8.79
N PHE A 67 4.49 -20.28 8.85
CA PHE A 67 3.97 -19.45 9.93
C PHE A 67 3.97 -20.19 11.27
N GLN A 68 3.54 -21.46 11.31
CA GLN A 68 3.58 -22.29 12.51
C GLN A 68 5.02 -22.47 13.02
N VAL A 69 5.96 -22.80 12.14
CA VAL A 69 7.39 -22.91 12.51
C VAL A 69 7.93 -21.59 13.07
N ALA A 70 7.50 -20.45 12.51
CA ALA A 70 7.91 -19.14 13.02
C ALA A 70 7.32 -18.82 14.40
N LEU A 71 6.09 -19.26 14.68
CA LEU A 71 5.43 -19.09 15.98
C LEU A 71 6.05 -19.98 17.06
N ASP A 72 6.36 -21.24 16.74
CA ASP A 72 6.92 -22.21 17.70
C ASP A 72 8.40 -21.94 17.99
N ARG A 73 9.06 -21.12 17.16
CA ARG A 73 10.48 -20.83 17.33
C ARG A 73 10.72 -20.07 18.64
N PRO A 74 11.69 -20.49 19.46
CA PRO A 74 12.06 -19.74 20.66
C PRO A 74 12.47 -18.31 20.32
N VAL A 75 12.21 -17.39 21.26
CA VAL A 75 12.54 -15.97 21.10
C VAL A 75 14.03 -15.83 20.78
N GLN A 76 14.32 -15.19 19.65
CA GLN A 76 15.68 -14.89 19.22
C GLN A 76 15.95 -13.41 19.44
N ALA A 77 17.09 -13.10 20.07
CA ALA A 77 17.54 -11.72 20.16
C ALA A 77 17.71 -11.16 18.75
N LYS A 78 17.11 -9.99 18.50
CA LYS A 78 17.24 -9.23 17.24
C LYS A 78 17.90 -7.90 17.58
N PRO A 79 19.24 -7.80 17.61
CA PRO A 79 19.95 -6.60 18.06
C PRO A 79 19.56 -5.34 17.27
N ARG A 80 19.31 -5.47 15.96
CA ARG A 80 18.83 -4.36 15.12
C ARG A 80 17.43 -3.89 15.50
N LEU A 81 16.54 -4.80 15.88
CA LEU A 81 15.19 -4.46 16.33
C LEU A 81 15.23 -3.80 17.70
N SER A 82 16.05 -4.32 18.62
CA SER A 82 16.29 -3.69 19.92
C SER A 82 16.80 -2.26 19.75
N LYS A 83 17.83 -2.06 18.93
CA LYS A 83 18.36 -0.72 18.61
C LYS A 83 17.30 0.20 18.04
N LEU A 84 16.51 -0.25 17.05
CA LEU A 84 15.44 0.54 16.44
C LEU A 84 14.37 0.99 17.45
N LEU A 85 14.00 0.13 18.41
CA LEU A 85 12.99 0.45 19.43
C LEU A 85 13.51 1.37 20.54
N HIS A 86 14.83 1.49 20.71
CA HIS A 86 15.46 2.35 21.72
C HIS A 86 16.03 3.65 21.13
N GLU A 87 16.14 3.76 19.81
CA GLU A 87 16.53 5.00 19.15
C GLU A 87 15.30 5.92 19.00
N PRO A 88 15.43 7.23 19.31
CA PRO A 88 14.36 8.18 19.05
C PRO A 88 13.99 8.12 17.57
N GLY A 89 12.70 7.99 17.30
CA GLY A 89 12.20 8.00 15.94
C GLY A 89 12.50 9.34 15.27
N VAL A 90 12.44 9.39 13.94
CA VAL A 90 12.61 10.64 13.15
C VAL A 90 11.60 11.73 13.57
N LEU A 91 10.57 11.38 14.33
CA LEU A 91 9.53 12.28 14.83
C LEU A 91 9.64 12.62 16.33
N GLY A 92 10.69 12.18 17.03
CA GLY A 92 10.90 12.41 18.47
C GLY A 92 10.24 11.36 19.35
#